data_AF-A0A838JIY9-F1
#
_entry.id   AF-A0A838JIY9-F1
#
_cell.length_a   1.000
_cell.length_b   1.000
_cell.length_c   1.000
_cell.angle_alpha   90.00
_cell.angle_beta   90.00
_cell.angle_gamma   90.00
#
_symmetry.space_group_name_H-M   'P 1'
#
loop_
_entity.id
_entity.type
_entity.pdbx_description
1 polymer ?
#
loop_
_entity_poly.entity_id
_entity_poly.type
_entity_poly.pdbx_seq_one_letter_code
_entity_poly.pdbx_strand_id
1 'polypeptide(L)'
;MNTSLGRQTSQEHFLFHRADYDSIPYLSTVEQTALDAFMDYLSTTLWWPPSSHQSLQLLERLLTPIDALLDLSQCPKERYPQVKRFLLQEMHRRRTSFWDWSYEHWIDIIGIRFRDFCQRNATTQLEVRLYLTVMAMHLAALSIQMCLKGYRLTL
;
A
#
# COMPACT_ATOMS: atom_id res chain seq x y z
N MET A 1 -35.69 -10.35 -30.87
CA MET A 1 -35.61 -8.96 -30.36
C MET A 1 -35.41 -9.08 -28.86
N ASN A 2 -34.17 -9.13 -28.37
CA ASN A 2 -33.37 -7.98 -27.90
C ASN A 2 -34.13 -7.11 -26.88
N THR A 3 -33.67 -6.80 -25.67
CA THR A 3 -32.51 -7.19 -24.86
C THR A 3 -32.83 -6.70 -23.45
N SER A 4 -32.46 -7.46 -22.41
CA SER A 4 -32.53 -7.08 -21.00
C SER A 4 -31.71 -5.80 -20.72
N LEU A 5 -32.37 -4.72 -20.29
CA LEU A 5 -31.74 -3.51 -19.74
C LEU A 5 -31.98 -3.47 -18.23
N GLY A 6 -31.35 -4.42 -17.54
CA GLY A 6 -31.14 -4.37 -16.11
C GLY A 6 -29.66 -4.13 -15.83
N ARG A 7 -29.13 -2.94 -16.17
CA ARG A 7 -27.82 -2.51 -15.69
C ARG A 7 -27.97 -2.22 -14.19
N GLN A 8 -27.74 -3.22 -13.37
CA GLN A 8 -27.39 -3.01 -11.97
C GLN A 8 -25.98 -2.42 -11.94
N THR A 9 -25.88 -1.09 -12.00
CA THR A 9 -24.68 -0.38 -11.55
C THR A 9 -24.76 -0.27 -10.04
N SER A 10 -24.56 -1.38 -9.34
CA SER A 10 -24.10 -1.33 -7.95
C SER A 10 -22.62 -0.97 -7.98
N GLN A 11 -22.33 0.30 -8.27
CA GLN A 11 -21.09 0.93 -7.81
C GLN A 11 -21.25 1.05 -6.29
N GLU A 12 -21.10 -0.07 -5.59
CA GLU A 12 -20.76 0.00 -4.18
C GLU A 12 -19.45 0.77 -4.12
N HIS A 13 -19.50 1.99 -3.58
CA HIS A 13 -18.31 2.74 -3.24
C HIS A 13 -17.47 1.83 -2.36
N PHE A 14 -16.44 1.21 -2.94
CA PHE A 14 -15.49 0.40 -2.21
C PHE A 14 -14.67 1.36 -1.35
N LEU A 15 -15.20 1.68 -0.18
CA LEU A 15 -14.54 2.56 0.76
C LEU A 15 -13.49 1.74 1.48
N PHE A 16 -12.24 2.18 1.42
CA PHE A 16 -11.19 1.60 2.23
C PHE A 16 -11.42 1.97 3.69
N HIS A 17 -11.92 1.04 4.48
CA HIS A 17 -12.14 1.22 5.91
C HIS A 17 -10.96 0.64 6.69
N ARG A 18 -10.22 1.51 7.39
CA ARG A 18 -9.09 1.10 8.23
C ARG A 18 -9.46 0.02 9.26
N ALA A 19 -10.70 0.03 9.75
CA ALA A 19 -11.19 -0.90 10.76
C ALA A 19 -11.30 -2.36 10.27
N ASP A 20 -11.31 -2.59 8.95
CA ASP A 20 -11.41 -3.93 8.35
C ASP A 20 -10.07 -4.67 8.35
N TYR A 21 -8.99 -3.98 8.72
CA TYR A 21 -7.62 -4.50 8.66
C TYR A 21 -6.93 -4.40 10.02
N ASP A 22 -6.02 -5.33 10.27
CA ASP A 22 -5.07 -5.21 11.37
C ASP A 22 -4.07 -4.09 11.06
N SER A 23 -4.36 -2.91 11.62
CA SER A 23 -3.59 -1.69 11.43
C SER A 23 -2.52 -1.45 12.50
N ILE A 24 -1.99 -2.51 13.11
CA ILE A 24 -0.88 -2.44 14.06
C ILE A 24 0.34 -1.74 13.39
N PRO A 25 0.89 -0.68 14.03
CA PRO A 25 1.94 0.16 13.45
C PRO A 25 3.32 -0.52 13.41
N TYR A 26 3.57 -1.46 14.32
CA TYR A 26 4.83 -2.18 14.39
C TYR A 26 4.82 -3.46 13.56
N LEU A 27 6.02 -3.92 13.19
CA LEU A 27 6.24 -5.20 12.53
C LEU A 27 6.54 -6.24 13.62
N SER A 28 5.81 -7.36 13.61
CA SER A 28 6.15 -8.50 14.44
C SER A 28 7.51 -9.09 14.04
N THR A 29 8.15 -9.82 14.95
CA THR A 29 9.42 -10.51 14.64
C THR A 29 9.29 -11.44 13.43
N VAL A 30 8.13 -12.08 13.27
CA VAL A 30 7.84 -12.96 12.12
C VAL A 30 7.83 -12.16 10.81
N GLU A 31 7.16 -11.00 10.79
CA GLU A 31 7.12 -10.14 9.61
C GLU A 31 8.48 -9.53 9.28
N GLN A 32 9.25 -9.16 10.30
CA GLN A 32 10.61 -8.65 10.10
C GLN A 32 11.50 -9.70 9.43
N THR A 33 11.50 -10.93 9.95
CA THR A 33 12.23 -12.06 9.34
C THR A 33 11.73 -12.37 7.93
N ALA A 34 10.42 -12.30 7.70
CA ALA A 34 9.84 -12.52 6.37
C ALA A 34 10.24 -11.41 5.37
N LEU A 35 10.32 -10.16 5.82
CA LEU A 35 10.84 -9.04 5.03
C LEU A 35 12.34 -9.22 4.73
N ASP A 36 13.15 -9.61 5.71
CA ASP A 36 14.59 -9.88 5.49
C ASP A 36 14.76 -10.96 4.40
N ALA A 37 14.05 -12.09 4.53
CA ALA A 37 14.07 -13.17 3.52
C ALA A 37 13.56 -12.71 2.14
N PHE A 38 12.55 -11.83 2.11
CA PHE A 38 12.03 -11.25 0.86
C PHE A 38 13.05 -10.29 0.21
N MET A 39 13.79 -9.50 0.98
CA MET A 39 14.86 -8.64 0.45
C MET A 39 16.03 -9.46 -0.07
N ASP A 40 16.40 -10.53 0.62
CA ASP A 40 17.43 -11.47 0.17
C ASP A 40 17.02 -12.11 -1.16
N TYR A 41 15.76 -12.55 -1.29
CA TYR A 41 15.21 -13.04 -2.55
C TYR A 41 15.35 -11.99 -3.66
N LEU A 42 14.91 -10.76 -3.43
CA LEU A 42 14.99 -9.66 -4.40
C LEU A 42 16.42 -9.22 -4.75
N SER A 43 17.41 -9.55 -3.92
CA SER A 43 18.83 -9.30 -4.25
C SER A 43 19.33 -10.23 -5.36
N THR A 44 18.74 -11.43 -5.45
CA THR A 44 19.11 -12.46 -6.44
C THR A 44 18.20 -12.48 -7.67
N THR A 45 17.01 -11.86 -7.57
CA THR A 45 16.00 -11.88 -8.62
C THR A 45 15.24 -10.56 -8.74
N LEU A 46 14.82 -10.20 -9.95
CA LEU A 46 14.00 -9.02 -10.18
C LEU A 46 12.49 -9.31 -10.20
N TRP A 47 12.11 -10.59 -10.06
CA TRP A 47 10.75 -11.06 -10.22
C TRP A 47 9.99 -11.06 -8.89
N TRP A 48 8.67 -10.90 -8.98
CA TRP A 48 7.81 -11.08 -7.82
C TRP A 48 7.68 -12.57 -7.50
N PRO A 49 7.85 -12.98 -6.23
CA PRO A 49 7.74 -14.38 -5.88
C PRO A 49 6.31 -14.90 -6.10
N PRO A 50 6.13 -16.20 -6.39
CA PRO A 50 4.80 -16.79 -6.52
C PRO A 50 4.01 -16.62 -5.22
N SER A 51 2.68 -16.59 -5.30
CA SER A 51 1.81 -16.41 -4.12
C SER A 51 1.98 -17.50 -3.05
N SER A 52 2.46 -18.69 -3.43
CA SER A 52 2.80 -19.78 -2.51
C SER A 52 4.12 -19.57 -1.76
N HIS A 53 4.87 -18.51 -2.06
CA HIS A 53 6.13 -18.22 -1.38
C HIS A 53 5.88 -17.89 0.09
N GLN A 54 6.58 -18.60 0.98
CA GLN A 54 6.35 -18.54 2.42
C GLN A 54 6.42 -17.11 2.97
N SER A 55 7.40 -16.30 2.55
CA SER A 55 7.50 -14.90 3.00
C SER A 55 6.25 -14.08 2.67
N LEU A 56 5.56 -14.32 1.55
CA LEU A 56 4.36 -13.56 1.21
C LEU A 56 3.18 -13.94 2.11
N GLN A 57 3.06 -15.22 2.49
CA GLN A 57 2.03 -15.66 3.44
C GLN A 57 2.23 -15.03 4.81
N LEU A 58 3.49 -14.96 5.28
CA LEU A 58 3.82 -14.32 6.55
C LEU A 58 3.65 -12.79 6.53
N LEU A 59 3.54 -12.19 5.34
CA LEU A 59 3.31 -10.75 5.13
C LEU A 59 1.86 -10.46 4.72
N GLU A 60 0.95 -11.44 4.77
CA GLU A 60 -0.45 -11.28 4.32
C GLU A 60 -1.14 -10.11 5.02
N ARG A 61 -0.91 -9.94 6.33
CA ARG A 61 -1.44 -8.81 7.11
C ARG A 61 -1.09 -7.45 6.49
N LEU A 62 0.11 -7.31 5.93
CA LEU A 62 0.59 -6.09 5.29
C LEU A 62 0.11 -5.99 3.84
N LEU A 63 0.05 -7.13 3.13
CA LEU A 63 -0.26 -7.18 1.70
C LEU A 63 -1.74 -7.00 1.39
N THR A 64 -2.62 -7.58 2.20
CA THR A 64 -4.08 -7.50 2.03
C THR A 64 -4.61 -6.06 1.98
N PRO A 65 -4.27 -5.16 2.92
CA PRO A 65 -4.70 -3.77 2.81
C PRO A 65 -4.01 -3.02 1.65
N ILE A 66 -2.79 -3.40 1.26
CA ILE A 66 -2.14 -2.84 0.07
C ILE A 66 -2.92 -3.23 -1.19
N ASP A 67 -3.35 -4.48 -1.31
CA ASP A 67 -4.17 -4.94 -2.44
C ASP A 67 -5.47 -4.15 -2.56
N ALA A 68 -6.18 -3.98 -1.44
CA ALA A 68 -7.41 -3.20 -1.43
C ALA A 68 -7.19 -1.72 -1.81
N LEU A 69 -6.10 -1.11 -1.34
CA LEU A 69 -5.73 0.25 -1.74
C LEU A 69 -5.36 0.34 -3.22
N LEU A 70 -4.70 -0.68 -3.76
CA LEU A 70 -4.35 -0.74 -5.18
C LEU A 70 -5.61 -0.90 -6.05
N ASP A 71 -6.56 -1.71 -5.62
CA ASP A 71 -7.88 -1.85 -6.25
C ASP A 71 -8.63 -0.51 -6.23
N LEU A 72 -8.66 0.16 -5.09
CA LEU A 72 -9.29 1.48 -4.94
C LEU A 72 -8.63 2.54 -5.84
N SER A 73 -7.30 2.49 -5.97
CA SER A 73 -6.53 3.41 -6.83
C SER A 73 -6.65 3.10 -8.33
N GLN A 74 -7.41 2.07 -8.71
CA GLN A 74 -7.53 1.59 -10.09
C GLN A 74 -6.17 1.27 -10.72
N CYS A 75 -5.24 0.77 -9.91
CA CYS A 75 -3.93 0.34 -10.39
C CYS A 75 -4.11 -0.88 -11.31
N PRO A 76 -3.48 -0.92 -12.50
CA PRO A 76 -3.45 -2.11 -13.32
C PRO A 76 -2.75 -3.26 -12.58
N LYS A 77 -3.29 -4.48 -12.67
CA LYS A 77 -2.78 -5.65 -11.92
C LYS A 77 -1.32 -5.97 -12.25
N GLU A 78 -0.85 -5.61 -13.44
CA GLU A 78 0.54 -5.75 -13.90
C GLU A 78 1.52 -4.88 -13.10
N ARG A 79 1.01 -3.83 -12.45
CA ARG A 79 1.79 -2.88 -11.64
C ARG A 79 1.82 -3.21 -10.15
N TYR A 80 0.93 -4.10 -9.68
CA TYR A 80 0.84 -4.48 -8.27
C TYR A 80 2.17 -4.92 -7.69
N PRO A 81 2.93 -5.81 -8.34
CA PRO A 81 4.19 -6.28 -7.78
C PRO A 81 5.21 -5.17 -7.56
N GLN A 82 5.22 -4.16 -8.44
CA GLN A 82 6.15 -3.04 -8.37
C GLN A 82 5.82 -2.13 -7.19
N VAL A 83 4.53 -1.79 -7.01
CA VAL A 83 4.10 -0.97 -5.88
C VAL A 83 4.27 -1.71 -4.56
N LYS A 84 3.86 -2.99 -4.48
CA LYS A 84 4.04 -3.83 -3.30
C LYS A 84 5.50 -3.96 -2.91
N ARG A 85 6.38 -4.27 -3.87
CA ARG A 85 7.82 -4.38 -3.64
C ARG A 85 8.36 -3.11 -3.00
N PHE A 86 8.00 -1.96 -3.58
CA PHE A 86 8.45 -0.67 -3.08
C PHE A 86 7.97 -0.41 -1.65
N LEU A 87 6.70 -0.67 -1.34
CA LEU A 87 6.16 -0.50 0.02
C LEU A 87 6.82 -1.44 1.03
N LEU A 88 7.04 -2.71 0.67
CA LEU A 88 7.73 -3.67 1.54
C LEU A 88 9.20 -3.27 1.78
N GLN A 89 9.87 -2.73 0.76
CA GLN A 89 11.22 -2.18 0.91
C GLN A 89 11.26 -1.02 1.90
N GLU A 90 10.29 -0.10 1.82
CA GLU A 90 10.21 1.01 2.77
C GLU A 90 9.84 0.55 4.19
N MET A 91 8.96 -0.44 4.35
CA MET A 91 8.66 -1.03 5.67
C MET A 91 9.88 -1.70 6.28
N HIS A 92 10.64 -2.45 5.48
CA HIS A 92 11.90 -3.05 5.90
C HIS A 92 12.93 -2.01 6.33
N ARG A 93 13.11 -0.96 5.52
CA ARG A 93 14.06 0.14 5.78
C ARG A 93 13.72 0.91 7.06
N ARG A 94 12.43 1.21 7.28
CA ARG A 94 11.96 2.00 8.43
C ARG A 94 11.67 1.15 9.67
N ARG A 95 11.60 -0.17 9.52
CA ARG A 95 11.20 -1.15 10.56
C ARG A 95 9.82 -0.85 11.16
N THR A 96 8.92 -0.26 10.37
CA THR A 96 7.52 0.01 10.73
C THR A 96 6.59 -0.40 9.60
N SER A 97 5.32 -0.66 9.93
CA SER A 97 4.29 -0.87 8.90
C SER A 97 3.86 0.48 8.33
N PHE A 98 3.27 0.46 7.13
CA PHE A 98 2.78 1.70 6.50
C PHE A 98 1.64 2.38 7.28
N TRP A 99 1.05 1.69 8.27
CA TRP A 99 0.04 2.23 9.16
C TRP A 99 0.57 3.29 10.13
N ASP A 100 1.88 3.29 10.39
CA ASP A 100 2.58 4.25 11.25
C ASP A 100 3.16 5.45 10.46
N TRP A 101 3.07 5.43 9.14
CA TRP A 101 3.70 6.46 8.32
C TRP A 101 2.92 7.77 8.39
N SER A 102 3.57 8.81 8.91
CA SER A 102 3.07 10.18 8.91
C SER A 102 3.09 10.77 7.50
N TYR A 103 2.52 11.97 7.38
CA TYR A 103 2.57 12.73 6.13
C TYR A 103 4.02 12.97 5.68
N GLU A 104 4.91 13.30 6.62
CA GLU A 104 6.33 13.52 6.36
C GLU A 104 7.02 12.25 5.87
N HIS A 105 6.67 11.08 6.43
CA HIS A 105 7.16 9.79 5.94
C HIS A 105 6.73 9.56 4.49
N TRP A 106 5.47 9.80 4.14
CA TRP A 106 5.00 9.66 2.75
C TRP A 106 5.68 10.63 1.79
N ILE A 107 5.90 11.89 2.21
CA ILE A 107 6.62 12.87 1.40
C ILE A 107 8.06 12.45 1.14
N ASP A 108 8.75 11.91 2.15
CA ASP A 108 10.10 11.40 1.99
C ASP A 108 10.16 10.19 1.04
N ILE A 109 9.16 9.31 1.13
CA ILE A 109 9.03 8.11 0.28
C ILE A 109 8.75 8.47 -1.18
N ILE A 110 7.75 9.32 -1.42
CA ILE A 110 7.26 9.67 -2.76
C ILE A 110 8.14 10.74 -3.42
N GLY A 111 8.87 11.50 -2.60
CA GLY A 111 9.61 12.69 -3.00
C GLY A 111 8.68 13.84 -3.37
N ILE A 112 9.04 15.06 -2.96
CA ILE A 112 8.31 16.28 -3.34
C ILE A 112 8.35 16.46 -4.86
N ARG A 113 9.52 16.24 -5.47
CA ARG A 113 9.72 16.34 -6.92
C ARG A 113 9.97 14.97 -7.53
N PHE A 114 9.47 14.78 -8.75
CA PHE A 114 9.67 13.55 -9.52
C PHE A 114 11.16 13.21 -9.70
N ARG A 115 12.00 14.23 -9.93
CA ARG A 115 13.45 14.07 -10.05
C ARG A 115 14.06 13.43 -8.81
N ASP A 116 13.64 13.87 -7.63
CA ASP A 116 14.19 13.36 -6.36
C ASP A 116 13.79 11.90 -6.14
N PHE A 117 12.58 11.52 -6.58
CA PHE A 117 12.11 10.14 -6.57
C PHE A 117 12.92 9.26 -7.53
N CYS A 118 13.14 9.69 -8.78
CA CYS A 118 13.93 8.94 -9.76
C CYS A 118 15.41 8.82 -9.37
N GLN A 119 15.98 9.84 -8.73
CA GLN A 119 17.37 9.80 -8.25
C GLN A 119 17.58 8.76 -7.15
N ARG A 120 16.60 8.61 -6.25
CA ARG A 120 16.62 7.59 -5.18
C ARG A 120 16.24 6.21 -5.70
N ASN A 121 15.40 6.16 -6.73
CA ASN A 121 14.80 4.93 -7.24
C ASN A 121 15.09 4.80 -8.74
N ALA A 122 16.36 4.53 -9.07
CA ALA A 122 16.94 4.58 -10.41
C ALA A 122 16.20 3.76 -11.49
N THR A 123 15.32 2.83 -11.10
CA THR A 123 14.57 1.94 -11.97
C THR A 123 13.05 2.04 -11.83
N THR A 124 12.53 2.95 -10.98
CA THR A 124 11.10 3.00 -10.66
C THR A 124 10.35 3.97 -11.57
N GLN A 125 9.25 3.49 -12.15
CA GLN A 125 8.47 4.19 -13.17
C GLN A 125 7.56 5.27 -12.54
N LEU A 126 7.29 6.35 -13.30
CA LEU A 126 6.39 7.45 -12.92
C LEU A 126 5.03 6.96 -12.40
N GLU A 127 4.52 5.88 -12.97
CA GLU A 127 3.25 5.27 -12.61
C GLU A 127 3.23 4.75 -11.16
N VAL A 128 4.31 4.14 -10.67
CA VAL A 128 4.40 3.66 -9.28
C VAL A 128 4.27 4.82 -8.30
N ARG A 129 4.94 5.95 -8.59
CA ARG A 129 4.85 7.17 -7.77
C ARG A 129 3.42 7.70 -7.70
N LEU A 130 2.68 7.66 -8.81
CA LEU A 130 1.29 8.09 -8.86
C LEU A 130 0.42 7.22 -7.93
N TYR A 131 0.54 5.90 -8.00
CA TYR A 131 -0.22 5.00 -7.11
C TYR A 131 0.15 5.19 -5.64
N LEU A 132 1.44 5.33 -5.32
CA LEU A 132 1.88 5.63 -3.96
C LEU A 132 1.28 6.95 -3.45
N THR A 133 1.18 7.97 -4.31
CA THR A 133 0.56 9.25 -3.96
C THR A 133 -0.92 9.11 -3.65
N VAL A 134 -1.66 8.38 -4.49
CA VAL A 134 -3.09 8.11 -4.27
C VAL A 134 -3.30 7.32 -2.98
N MET A 135 -2.49 6.29 -2.73
CA MET A 135 -2.53 5.51 -1.48
C MET A 135 -2.26 6.39 -0.25
N ALA A 136 -1.23 7.24 -0.30
CA ALA A 136 -0.92 8.17 0.77
C ALA A 136 -2.08 9.15 1.04
N MET A 137 -2.74 9.65 -0.01
CA MET A 137 -3.92 10.51 0.13
C MET A 137 -5.10 9.79 0.79
N HIS A 138 -5.38 8.53 0.40
CA HIS A 138 -6.44 7.74 1.05
C HIS A 138 -6.17 7.52 2.53
N LEU A 139 -4.93 7.16 2.89
CA LEU A 139 -4.53 6.92 4.27
C LEU A 139 -4.50 8.22 5.10
N ALA A 140 -4.05 9.33 4.52
CA ALA A 140 -4.04 10.64 5.19
C ALA A 140 -5.46 11.22 5.37
N ALA A 141 -6.34 11.07 4.38
CA ALA A 141 -7.74 11.50 4.49
C ALA A 141 -8.48 10.74 5.61
N LEU A 142 -8.17 9.45 5.80
CA LEU A 142 -8.69 8.66 6.92
C LEU A 142 -8.15 9.15 8.27
N SER A 143 -6.87 9.54 8.33
CA SER A 143 -6.29 10.16 9.53
C SER A 143 -6.99 11.47 9.91
N ILE A 144 -7.25 12.34 8.93
CA ILE A 144 -7.97 13.61 9.13
C ILE A 144 -9.41 13.36 9.59
N GLN A 145 -10.12 12.40 8.97
CA GLN A 145 -11.49 12.05 9.36
C GLN A 145 -11.57 11.46 10.77
N MET A 146 -10.59 10.67 11.20
CA MET A 146 -10.53 10.16 12.58
C MET A 146 -10.26 11.29 13.59
N CYS A 147 -9.37 12.22 13.27
CA CYS A 147 -9.17 13.43 14.08
C CYS A 147 -10.48 14.21 14.24
N LEU A 148 -11.18 14.49 13.13
CA LEU A 148 -12.45 15.26 13.16
C LEU A 148 -13.59 14.54 13.90
N LYS A 149 -13.64 13.21 13.87
CA LYS A 149 -14.62 12.42 14.64
C LYS A 149 -14.28 12.37 16.14
N GLY A 150 -12.99 12.34 16.50
CA GLY A 150 -12.54 12.44 17.89
C GLY A 150 -12.95 13.75 18.56
N TYR A 151 -12.97 14.86 17.82
CA TYR A 151 -13.47 16.16 18.31
C TYR A 151 -15.00 16.24 18.49
N ARG A 152 -15.79 15.29 17.94
CA ARG A 152 -17.26 15.29 18.07
C ARG A 152 -17.78 14.49 19.28
N LEU A 153 -16.92 13.84 20.05
CA LEU A 153 -17.32 13.10 21.26
C LEU A 153 -17.01 13.86 22.56
N THR A 154 -16.73 15.17 22.48
CA THR A 154 -16.42 16.02 23.64
C THR A 154 -17.25 17.31 23.69
N LEU A 155 -18.45 17.30 23.09
CA LEU A 155 -19.44 18.38 23.21
C LEU A 155 -20.79 17.81 23.63
#